data_AF-A0A1E7NEE6-F1
#
_entry.id   AF-A0A1E7NEE6-F1
#
_cell.length_a   1.000
_cell.length_b   1.000
_cell.length_c   1.000
_cell.angle_alpha   90.00
_cell.angle_beta   90.00
_cell.angle_gamma   90.00
#
_symmetry.space_group_name_H-M   'P 1'
#
loop_
_entity.id
_entity.type
_entity.pdbx_description
1 polymer ?
#
loop_
_entity_poly.entity_id
_entity_poly.type
_entity_poly.pdbx_seq_one_letter_code
_entity_poly.pdbx_strand_id
1 'polypeptide(L)'
;MSTSTTWATAWPEGVLARYLTVGGAHVDLTTRRFTTNYTAQGRPYISDRWYEVDGFTWTCRGCDTRGSVNAFGDPYLPTERNKAHEDANGHAAACRSMARPGH
;
A
#
# COMPACT_ATOMS: atom_id res chain seq x y z
N MET A 1 23.54 -33.88 16.32
CA MET A 1 22.26 -33.32 15.84
C MET A 1 22.52 -31.85 15.55
N SER A 2 22.62 -31.47 14.28
CA SER A 2 22.87 -30.08 13.89
C SER A 2 21.52 -29.38 13.69
N THR A 3 21.28 -28.33 14.46
CA THR A 3 20.11 -27.45 14.32
C THR A 3 20.34 -26.50 13.14
N SER A 4 19.52 -26.63 12.09
CA SER A 4 19.49 -25.67 10.99
C SER A 4 18.69 -24.44 11.41
N THR A 5 19.37 -23.31 11.62
CA THR A 5 18.72 -22.01 11.77
C THR A 5 18.22 -21.55 10.40
N THR A 6 16.91 -21.60 10.17
CA THR A 6 16.30 -20.99 8.98
C THR A 6 16.28 -19.47 9.21
N TRP A 7 17.14 -18.72 8.52
CA TRP A 7 17.05 -17.26 8.52
C TRP A 7 15.75 -16.83 7.85
N ALA A 8 14.90 -16.10 8.60
CA ALA A 8 13.74 -15.46 8.01
C ALA A 8 14.20 -14.44 6.96
N THR A 9 13.57 -14.44 5.79
CA THR A 9 13.82 -13.41 4.77
C THR A 9 13.60 -12.03 5.39
N ALA A 10 14.59 -11.15 5.28
CA ALA A 10 14.47 -9.77 5.74
C ALA A 10 13.27 -9.12 5.06
N TRP A 11 12.45 -8.42 5.84
CA TRP A 11 11.31 -7.70 5.30
C TRP A 11 11.79 -6.61 4.34
N PRO A 12 11.12 -6.39 3.19
CA PRO A 12 11.55 -5.34 2.29
C PRO A 12 11.46 -3.98 2.97
N GLU A 13 12.48 -3.16 2.75
CA GLU A 13 12.56 -1.80 3.26
C GLU A 13 11.32 -0.98 2.89
N GLY A 14 10.77 -0.24 3.85
CA GLY A 14 9.61 0.63 3.65
C GLY A 14 8.25 -0.08 3.52
N VAL A 15 8.19 -1.42 3.58
CA VAL A 15 6.91 -2.17 3.58
C VAL A 15 6.34 -2.21 5.00
N LEU A 16 5.21 -1.53 5.18
CA LEU A 16 4.48 -1.47 6.45
C LEU A 16 3.66 -2.73 6.71
N ALA A 17 3.11 -3.32 5.65
CA ALA A 17 2.35 -4.56 5.70
C ALA A 17 2.41 -5.27 4.33
N ARG A 18 2.25 -6.59 4.36
CA ARG A 18 2.18 -7.41 3.15
C ARG A 18 1.03 -8.40 3.27
N TYR A 19 0.24 -8.48 2.22
CA TYR A 19 -0.89 -9.40 2.13
C TYR A 19 -0.63 -10.43 1.03
N LEU A 20 -1.01 -11.68 1.28
CA LEU A 20 -0.92 -12.75 0.29
C LEU A 20 -2.18 -12.77 -0.55
N THR A 21 -2.03 -12.69 -1.87
CA THR A 21 -3.14 -12.81 -2.81
C THR A 21 -3.56 -14.27 -2.98
N VAL A 22 -4.78 -14.51 -3.47
CA VAL A 22 -5.24 -15.86 -3.85
C VAL A 22 -4.36 -16.48 -4.94
N GLY A 23 -3.79 -15.66 -5.83
CA GLY A 23 -2.84 -16.09 -6.85
C GLY A 23 -1.42 -16.38 -6.34
N GLY A 24 -1.15 -16.23 -5.04
CA GLY A 24 0.18 -16.45 -4.45
C GLY A 24 1.17 -15.30 -4.64
N ALA A 25 0.76 -14.18 -5.24
CA ALA A 25 1.53 -12.93 -5.25
C ALA A 25 1.36 -12.14 -3.94
N HIS A 26 2.18 -11.09 -3.76
CA HIS A 26 2.11 -10.18 -2.62
C HIS A 26 1.44 -8.85 -2.95
N VAL A 27 0.73 -8.26 -1.99
CA VAL A 27 0.35 -6.84 -1.98
C VAL A 27 1.16 -6.14 -0.90
N ASP A 28 2.02 -5.21 -1.29
CA ASP A 28 2.89 -4.45 -0.38
C ASP A 28 2.26 -3.09 -0.08
N LEU A 29 1.98 -2.80 1.19
CA LEU A 29 1.56 -1.48 1.66
C LEU A 29 2.81 -0.70 2.13
N THR A 30 3.02 0.50 1.60
CA THR A 30 4.17 1.35 1.91
C THR A 30 3.75 2.76 2.31
N THR A 31 4.66 3.50 2.93
CA THR A 31 4.51 4.97 3.02
C THR A 31 4.76 5.61 1.67
N ARG A 32 4.15 6.78 1.43
CA ARG A 32 4.45 7.63 0.28
C ARG A 32 4.30 9.09 0.68
N ARG A 33 5.37 9.87 0.47
CA ARG A 33 5.33 11.32 0.60
C ARG A 33 4.73 11.95 -0.65
N PHE A 34 3.79 12.86 -0.48
CA PHE A 34 3.17 13.59 -1.58
C PHE A 34 2.65 14.95 -1.13
N THR A 35 2.41 15.82 -2.11
CA THR A 35 1.81 17.13 -1.86
C THR A 35 0.30 17.03 -2.03
N THR A 36 -0.45 17.49 -1.02
CA THR A 36 -1.90 17.57 -1.08
C THR A 36 -2.39 18.94 -0.65
N ASN A 37 -3.53 19.35 -1.20
CA ASN A 37 -4.28 20.47 -0.68
C ASN A 37 -5.56 19.90 -0.06
N TYR A 38 -5.69 20.00 1.28
CA TYR A 38 -6.79 19.41 2.06
C TYR A 38 -8.19 19.94 1.70
N THR A 39 -8.30 20.90 0.78
CA THR A 39 -9.56 21.51 0.32
C THR A 39 -10.50 20.53 -0.41
N ALA A 40 -9.99 19.47 -1.03
CA ALA A 40 -10.80 18.59 -1.88
C ALA A 40 -11.37 17.33 -1.18
N GLN A 41 -10.90 16.97 0.02
CA GLN A 41 -11.18 15.65 0.65
C GLN A 41 -11.81 15.73 2.05
N GLY A 42 -12.46 16.85 2.39
CA GLY A 42 -13.49 16.87 3.45
C GLY A 42 -13.04 17.16 4.89
N ARG A 43 -12.32 18.27 5.14
CA ARG A 43 -12.12 18.80 6.51
C ARG A 43 -12.31 20.34 6.55
N PRO A 44 -12.71 20.93 7.70
CA PRO A 44 -13.33 22.26 7.81
C PRO A 44 -12.45 23.47 7.49
N TYR A 45 -11.20 23.27 7.06
CA TYR A 45 -10.28 24.34 6.71
C TYR A 45 -9.87 24.23 5.23
N ILE A 46 -10.70 24.83 4.38
CA ILE A 46 -10.37 25.09 2.98
C ILE A 46 -9.28 26.18 2.99
N SER A 47 -8.05 25.82 2.61
CA SER A 47 -6.96 26.79 2.42
C SER A 47 -6.27 26.52 1.09
N ASP A 48 -5.88 27.56 0.35
CA ASP A 48 -5.12 27.41 -0.90
C ASP A 48 -3.67 26.90 -0.70
N ARG A 49 -3.33 26.48 0.52
CA ARG A 49 -2.00 26.01 0.86
C ARG A 49 -1.84 24.52 0.53
N TRP A 50 -0.76 24.24 -0.16
CA TRP A 50 -0.27 22.90 -0.43
C TRP A 50 0.60 22.43 0.75
N TYR A 51 0.41 21.19 1.17
CA TYR A 51 1.15 20.58 2.26
C TYR A 51 1.84 19.32 1.75
N GLU A 52 3.10 19.13 2.13
CA GLU A 52 3.74 17.82 2.00
C GLU A 52 3.35 16.96 3.19
N VAL A 53 2.89 15.75 2.90
CA VAL A 53 2.42 14.79 3.90
C VAL A 53 2.94 13.40 3.58
N ASP A 54 3.14 12.59 4.61
CA ASP A 54 3.46 11.17 4.49
C ASP A 54 2.19 10.35 4.63
N GLY A 55 1.64 9.90 3.50
CA GLY A 55 0.50 8.99 3.47
C GLY A 55 0.89 7.57 3.09
N PHE A 56 -0.03 6.86 2.46
CA PHE A 56 0.12 5.44 2.17
C PHE A 56 -0.27 5.10 0.73
N THR A 57 0.31 4.03 0.20
CA THR A 57 -0.13 3.39 -1.04
C THR A 57 0.20 1.91 -0.96
N TRP A 58 -0.56 1.07 -1.65
CA TRP A 58 -0.23 -0.34 -1.79
C TRP A 58 0.01 -0.70 -3.24
N THR A 59 0.83 -1.72 -3.51
CA THR A 59 1.08 -2.25 -4.86
C THR A 59 0.93 -3.77 -4.85
N CYS A 60 0.09 -4.30 -5.75
CA CYS A 60 0.01 -5.74 -5.99
C CYS A 60 1.10 -6.19 -6.97
N ARG A 61 1.92 -7.14 -6.55
CA ARG A 61 3.00 -7.74 -7.37
C ARG A 61 2.51 -8.79 -8.38
N GLY A 62 1.22 -9.14 -8.33
CA GLY A 62 0.62 -10.08 -9.28
C GLY A 62 0.04 -9.38 -10.52
N CYS A 63 -0.66 -8.25 -10.32
CA CYS A 63 -1.39 -7.54 -11.37
C CYS A 63 -0.98 -6.07 -11.56
N ASP A 64 0.05 -5.59 -10.85
CA ASP A 64 0.56 -4.21 -10.82
C ASP A 64 -0.44 -3.13 -10.39
N THR A 65 -1.61 -3.52 -9.91
CA THR A 65 -2.60 -2.55 -9.41
C THR A 65 -2.04 -1.83 -8.19
N ARG A 66 -2.28 -0.52 -8.14
CA ARG A 66 -1.93 0.33 -6.99
C ARG A 66 -3.17 0.83 -6.27
N GLY A 67 -3.08 0.88 -4.96
CA GLY A 67 -4.08 1.46 -4.09
C GLY A 67 -4.13 2.97 -4.20
N SER A 68 -5.33 3.51 -4.32
CA SER A 68 -5.60 4.94 -4.36
C SER A 68 -6.97 5.25 -3.78
N VAL A 69 -7.15 6.49 -3.33
CA VAL A 69 -8.42 6.96 -2.77
C VAL A 69 -9.41 7.45 -3.83
N ASN A 70 -8.96 7.62 -5.07
CA ASN A 70 -9.77 8.09 -6.19
C ASN A 70 -9.25 7.61 -7.55
N ALA A 71 -10.00 7.90 -8.62
CA ALA A 71 -9.66 7.52 -9.98
C ALA A 71 -8.38 8.19 -10.53
N PHE A 72 -7.86 9.23 -9.87
CA PHE A 72 -6.65 9.93 -10.27
C PHE A 72 -5.38 9.28 -9.71
N GLY A 73 -5.50 8.25 -8.87
CA GLY A 73 -4.36 7.54 -8.31
C GLY A 73 -3.78 8.23 -7.07
N ASP A 74 -4.56 9.09 -6.40
CA ASP A 74 -4.07 9.79 -5.21
C ASP A 74 -3.77 8.80 -4.08
N PRO A 75 -2.65 8.96 -3.36
CA PRO A 75 -2.34 8.14 -2.20
C PRO A 75 -3.36 8.35 -1.08
N TYR A 76 -3.44 7.38 -0.17
CA TYR A 76 -4.20 7.52 1.07
C TYR A 76 -3.55 8.56 1.96
N LEU A 77 -4.36 9.45 2.54
CA LEU A 77 -3.88 10.48 3.47
C LEU A 77 -3.27 9.85 4.74
N PRO A 78 -2.48 10.63 5.52
CA PRO A 78 -1.94 10.15 6.80
C PRO A 78 -3.01 9.65 7.78
N THR A 79 -4.23 10.18 7.70
CA THR A 79 -5.37 9.77 8.55
C THR A 79 -6.13 8.56 8.02
N GLU A 80 -5.80 8.07 6.82
CA GLU A 80 -6.50 6.97 6.13
C GLU A 80 -5.71 5.65 6.17
N ARG A 81 -4.80 5.48 7.14
CA ARG A 81 -4.02 4.25 7.31
C ARG A 81 -4.90 2.99 7.29
N ASN A 82 -5.97 2.97 8.09
CA ASN A 82 -6.85 1.79 8.19
C ASN A 82 -7.52 1.47 6.86
N LYS A 83 -7.99 2.50 6.14
CA LYS A 83 -8.56 2.35 4.80
C LYS A 83 -7.54 1.77 3.81
N ALA A 84 -6.28 2.22 3.87
CA ALA A 84 -5.22 1.68 3.04
C ALA A 84 -4.96 0.18 3.32
N HIS A 85 -5.03 -0.24 4.59
CA HIS A 85 -4.95 -1.65 4.99
C HIS A 85 -6.17 -2.45 4.50
N GLU A 86 -7.38 -1.93 4.68
CA GLU A 86 -8.62 -2.56 4.26
C GLU A 86 -8.65 -2.79 2.74
N ASP A 87 -8.32 -1.76 1.95
CA ASP A 87 -8.26 -1.84 0.49
C ASP A 87 -7.16 -2.80 0.01
N ALA A 88 -5.98 -2.77 0.63
CA ALA A 88 -4.89 -3.69 0.29
C ALA A 88 -5.29 -5.15 0.56
N ASN A 89 -5.89 -5.42 1.72
CA ASN A 89 -6.37 -6.75 2.09
C ASN A 89 -7.55 -7.20 1.21
N GLY A 90 -8.48 -6.30 0.91
CA GLY A 90 -9.61 -6.54 0.02
C GLY A 90 -9.16 -6.92 -1.39
N HIS A 91 -8.17 -6.19 -1.93
CA HIS A 91 -7.55 -6.55 -3.20
C HIS A 91 -6.88 -7.93 -3.12
N ALA A 92 -6.10 -8.20 -2.07
CA ALA A 92 -5.43 -9.48 -1.90
C ALA A 92 -6.41 -10.66 -1.87
N ALA A 93 -7.53 -10.51 -1.17
CA ALA A 93 -8.58 -11.52 -1.08
C ALA A 93 -9.26 -11.85 -2.42
N ALA A 94 -9.22 -10.93 -3.40
CA ALA A 94 -9.85 -11.13 -4.71
C ALA A 94 -8.83 -11.44 -5.84
N CYS A 95 -7.59 -10.98 -5.71
CA CYS A 95 -6.60 -11.07 -6.78
C CYS A 95 -6.13 -12.50 -7.00
N ARG A 96 -6.35 -13.01 -8.21
CA ARG A 96 -5.93 -14.35 -8.66
C ARG A 96 -4.73 -14.33 -9.60
N SER A 97 -4.18 -13.14 -9.88
CA SER A 97 -2.97 -13.03 -10.71
C SER A 97 -1.80 -13.68 -10.00
N MET A 98 -1.13 -14.59 -10.69
CA MET A 98 0.04 -15.28 -10.16
C MET A 98 1.18 -14.29 -9.88
N ALA A 99 2.06 -14.65 -8.94
CA ALA A 99 3.31 -13.95 -8.76
C ALA A 99 4.09 -13.93 -10.08
N ARG A 100 4.50 -12.74 -10.52
CA ARG A 100 5.33 -12.62 -11.72
C ARG A 100 6.75 -13.12 -11.44
N PRO A 101 7.35 -13.91 -12.34
CA PRO A 101 8.76 -14.26 -12.22
C PRO A 101 9.63 -13.02 -12.41
N GLY A 102 10.46 -12.70 -11.42
CA GLY A 102 11.51 -11.68 -11.53
C GLY A 102 11.09 -10.25 -11.18
N HIS A 103 11.08 -9.95 -9.88
CA HIS A 103 11.40 -8.63 -9.34
C HIS A 103 12.41 -8.80 -8.22
#